data_AF-A0A222FAC5-F1
#
_entry.id   AF-A0A222FAC5-F1
#
_cell.length_a   1.000
_cell.length_b   1.000
_cell.length_c   1.000
_cell.angle_alpha   90.00
_cell.angle_beta   90.00
_cell.angle_gamma   90.00
#
_symmetry.space_group_name_H-M   'P 1'
#
loop_
_entity.id
_entity.type
_entity.pdbx_description
1 polymer ?
#
loop_
_entity_poly.entity_id
_entity_poly.type
_entity_poly.pdbx_seq_one_letter_code
_entity_poly.pdbx_strand_id
1 'polypeptide(L)'
;MIRQSLFGLMLWIFATPVFAGIPVEREMTCPVGGEVFKVVETLSCTSFGRTMSFRGVSSCEFVTRLPVCPGNGLPLYVDFSEDELEKLEVFMKTDAYQAIQAVPPWQRAYRVAAELDHTGSNRGFFLLLQALWYESDTFLKDAAGLDALETEAEGEVARAGARQKAYAAAIVSYALFAADRPEKAQVWFERAVELVDALGEDHEADRTYLKAYLARVSTCRSDMSVESCRPNAGFEPE
;
A
#
# COMPACT_ATOMS: atom_id res chain seq x y z
N MET A 1 -26.79 -57.95 -41.21
CA MET A 1 -27.06 -56.74 -40.40
C MET A 1 -25.95 -56.60 -39.38
N ILE A 2 -24.96 -55.73 -39.62
CA ILE A 2 -23.84 -55.46 -38.72
C ILE A 2 -24.09 -54.08 -38.11
N ARG A 3 -24.23 -54.04 -36.78
CA ARG A 3 -24.55 -52.83 -35.99
C ARG A 3 -23.21 -52.24 -35.52
N GLN A 4 -22.76 -51.15 -36.13
CA GLN A 4 -21.56 -50.44 -35.69
C GLN A 4 -21.90 -49.52 -34.52
N SER A 5 -21.28 -49.77 -33.38
CA SER A 5 -21.30 -48.89 -32.21
C SER A 5 -20.27 -47.78 -32.39
N LEU A 6 -20.72 -46.52 -32.46
CA LEU A 6 -19.87 -45.34 -32.35
C LEU A 6 -19.69 -45.00 -30.87
N PHE A 7 -18.51 -45.29 -30.32
CA PHE A 7 -18.06 -44.81 -29.02
C PHE A 7 -17.42 -43.43 -29.23
N GLY A 8 -18.14 -42.37 -28.88
CA GLY A 8 -17.62 -41.00 -28.91
C GLY A 8 -16.72 -40.73 -27.71
N LEU A 9 -15.41 -40.58 -27.96
CA LEU A 9 -14.43 -40.18 -26.95
C LEU A 9 -14.57 -38.67 -26.69
N MET A 10 -15.19 -38.31 -25.57
CA MET A 10 -15.33 -36.92 -25.13
C MET A 10 -14.04 -36.51 -24.40
N LEU A 11 -13.17 -35.74 -25.06
CA LEU A 11 -11.97 -35.16 -24.46
C LEU A 11 -12.37 -34.00 -23.55
N TRP A 12 -12.20 -34.15 -22.23
CA TRP A 12 -12.33 -33.07 -21.26
C TRP A 12 -11.00 -32.33 -21.16
N ILE A 13 -10.96 -31.10 -21.68
CA ILE A 13 -9.81 -30.21 -21.50
C ILE A 13 -9.92 -29.61 -20.11
N PHE A 14 -9.10 -30.09 -19.16
CA PHE A 14 -8.89 -29.42 -17.89
C PHE A 14 -7.99 -28.20 -18.15
N ALA A 15 -8.58 -27.01 -18.20
CA ALA A 15 -7.82 -25.77 -18.13
C ALA A 15 -7.23 -25.65 -16.73
N THR A 16 -5.92 -25.83 -16.59
CA THR A 16 -5.24 -25.44 -15.35
C THR A 16 -5.26 -23.91 -15.28
N PRO A 17 -5.62 -23.29 -14.14
CA PRO A 17 -5.51 -21.86 -13.99
C PRO A 17 -4.04 -21.48 -14.12
N VAL A 18 -3.68 -20.83 -15.22
CA VAL A 18 -2.38 -20.21 -15.39
C VAL A 18 -2.41 -18.92 -14.58
N PHE A 19 -1.90 -18.97 -13.35
CA PHE A 19 -1.58 -17.75 -12.63
C PHE A 19 -0.50 -17.00 -13.42
N ALA A 20 -0.70 -15.71 -13.69
CA ALA A 20 0.29 -14.85 -14.33
C ALA A 20 1.44 -14.45 -13.36
N GLY A 21 1.76 -15.33 -12.40
CA GLY A 21 2.81 -15.23 -11.39
C GLY A 21 3.16 -16.63 -10.88
N ILE A 22 4.37 -16.80 -10.36
CA ILE A 22 4.86 -18.10 -9.89
C ILE A 22 5.01 -18.02 -8.38
N PRO A 23 4.05 -18.54 -7.58
CA PRO A 23 4.14 -18.51 -6.13
C PRO A 23 5.30 -19.37 -5.65
N VAL A 24 6.10 -18.83 -4.73
CA VAL A 24 7.21 -19.54 -4.08
C VAL A 24 7.03 -19.42 -2.58
N GLU A 25 6.96 -20.55 -1.87
CA GLU A 25 6.98 -20.53 -0.42
C GLU A 25 8.42 -20.40 0.09
N ARG A 26 8.64 -19.50 1.03
CA ARG A 26 9.91 -19.34 1.75
C ARG A 26 9.65 -19.42 3.25
N GLU A 27 10.54 -20.11 3.97
CA GLU A 27 10.56 -20.05 5.43
C GLU A 27 11.27 -18.78 5.90
N MET A 28 10.68 -18.13 6.89
CA MET A 28 11.24 -16.98 7.61
C MET A 28 11.24 -17.28 9.10
N THR A 29 12.22 -16.73 9.80
CA THR A 29 12.34 -16.83 11.26
C THR A 29 12.02 -15.48 11.86
N CYS A 30 11.15 -15.47 12.87
CA CYS A 30 10.89 -14.28 13.66
C CYS A 30 12.10 -13.89 14.49
N PRO A 31 12.56 -12.64 14.36
CA PRO A 31 13.78 -12.21 15.04
C PRO A 31 13.57 -12.08 16.55
N VAL A 32 12.32 -11.92 17.00
CA VAL A 32 11.91 -12.03 18.41
C VAL A 32 11.16 -13.35 18.60
N GLY A 33 11.66 -14.21 19.49
CA GLY A 33 11.04 -15.49 19.85
C GLY A 33 11.41 -16.69 18.95
N GLY A 34 12.00 -16.47 17.77
CA GLY A 34 12.60 -17.53 16.96
C GLY A 34 11.62 -18.48 16.27
N GLU A 35 10.32 -18.17 16.25
CA GLU A 35 9.33 -18.97 15.53
C GLU A 35 9.58 -18.96 14.01
N VAL A 36 9.41 -20.11 13.36
CA VAL A 36 9.55 -20.25 11.91
C VAL A 36 8.18 -20.27 11.27
N PHE A 37 8.00 -19.50 10.21
CA PHE A 37 6.74 -19.40 9.47
C PHE A 37 7.00 -19.27 7.97
N LYS A 38 5.94 -19.46 7.17
CA LYS A 38 6.02 -19.41 5.71
C LYS A 38 5.48 -18.10 5.18
N VAL A 39 6.15 -17.57 4.16
CA VAL A 39 5.67 -16.46 3.34
C VAL A 39 5.56 -16.90 1.89
N VAL A 40 4.66 -16.27 1.14
CA VAL A 40 4.49 -16.49 -0.29
C VAL A 40 5.14 -15.34 -1.06
N GLU A 41 6.14 -15.66 -1.85
CA GLU A 41 6.83 -14.74 -2.75
C GLU A 41 6.49 -15.06 -4.21
N THR A 42 7.13 -14.35 -5.13
CA THR A 42 6.99 -14.57 -6.57
C THR A 42 8.29 -14.26 -7.30
N LEU A 43 8.53 -14.97 -8.41
CA LEU A 43 9.70 -14.74 -9.27
C LEU A 43 9.46 -13.64 -10.33
N SER A 44 8.20 -13.34 -10.66
CA SER A 44 7.85 -12.35 -11.67
C SER A 44 6.41 -11.87 -11.49
N CYS A 45 6.19 -10.59 -11.81
CA CYS A 45 4.88 -9.95 -11.78
C CYS A 45 4.70 -9.07 -13.02
N THR A 46 3.47 -8.98 -13.50
CA THR A 46 3.07 -7.96 -14.48
C THR A 46 2.36 -6.84 -13.73
N SER A 47 2.67 -5.58 -14.08
CA SER A 47 1.99 -4.39 -13.57
C SER A 47 0.97 -3.90 -14.59
N PHE A 48 -0.23 -3.56 -14.13
CA PHE A 48 -1.37 -3.20 -14.99
C PHE A 48 -1.80 -1.73 -14.83
N GLY A 49 -1.09 -0.94 -14.02
CA GLY A 49 -1.45 0.44 -13.75
C GLY A 49 -1.58 0.72 -12.27
N ARG A 50 -2.44 1.67 -11.91
CA ARG A 50 -2.62 2.14 -10.54
C ARG A 50 -4.09 2.30 -10.19
N THR A 51 -4.36 2.37 -8.90
CA THR A 51 -5.69 2.67 -8.35
C THR A 51 -5.79 4.14 -7.95
N MET A 52 -6.98 4.59 -7.53
CA MET A 52 -7.22 5.92 -6.98
C MET A 52 -6.40 6.22 -5.73
N SER A 53 -6.10 5.21 -4.89
CA SER A 53 -5.16 5.37 -3.76
C SER A 53 -3.70 5.33 -4.19
N PHE A 54 -3.40 5.33 -5.49
CA PHE A 54 -2.08 5.19 -6.09
C PHE A 54 -1.38 3.83 -5.91
N ARG A 55 -2.09 2.83 -5.37
CA ARG A 55 -1.59 1.44 -5.27
C ARG A 55 -1.35 0.88 -6.66
N GLY A 56 -0.17 0.30 -6.90
CA GLY A 56 0.11 -0.44 -8.13
C GLY A 56 -0.76 -1.70 -8.24
N VAL A 57 -1.37 -1.92 -9.41
CA VAL A 57 -2.13 -3.13 -9.71
C VAL A 57 -1.19 -4.15 -10.34
N SER A 58 -1.19 -5.39 -9.87
CA SER A 58 -0.29 -6.43 -10.38
C SER A 58 -0.93 -7.81 -10.48
N SER A 59 -0.28 -8.73 -11.19
CA SER A 59 -0.67 -10.15 -11.24
C SER A 59 -0.33 -10.92 -9.95
N CYS A 60 0.35 -10.27 -9.00
CA CYS A 60 0.91 -10.89 -7.81
C CYS A 60 0.14 -10.52 -6.55
N GLU A 61 -1.19 -10.41 -6.63
CA GLU A 61 -2.00 -10.08 -5.45
C GLU A 61 -1.92 -11.15 -4.34
N PHE A 62 -1.45 -12.35 -4.67
CA PHE A 62 -1.27 -13.49 -3.77
C PHE A 62 -0.03 -13.41 -2.85
N VAL A 63 0.90 -12.50 -3.09
CA VAL A 63 2.16 -12.46 -2.32
C VAL A 63 1.96 -11.93 -0.91
N THR A 64 2.75 -12.45 0.03
CA THR A 64 2.89 -11.88 1.37
C THR A 64 3.61 -10.54 1.29
N ARG A 65 2.86 -9.45 1.45
CA ARG A 65 3.38 -8.08 1.30
C ARG A 65 4.09 -7.56 2.54
N LEU A 66 3.63 -7.98 3.71
CA LEU A 66 4.24 -7.70 5.00
C LEU A 66 4.25 -9.00 5.80
N PRO A 67 5.41 -9.65 5.96
CA PRO A 67 5.53 -10.76 6.89
C PRO A 67 5.23 -10.27 8.31
N VAL A 68 4.45 -11.05 9.05
CA VAL A 68 4.09 -10.77 10.45
C VAL A 68 4.36 -12.02 11.26
N CYS A 69 5.05 -11.85 12.38
CA CYS A 69 5.33 -12.94 13.30
C CYS A 69 4.06 -13.53 13.91
N PRO A 70 3.77 -14.83 13.72
CA PRO A 70 2.50 -15.43 14.15
C PRO A 70 2.22 -15.35 15.65
N GLY A 71 3.23 -15.51 16.50
CA GLY A 71 3.09 -15.65 17.94
C GLY A 71 3.08 -14.31 18.67
N ASN A 72 3.70 -13.27 18.11
CA ASN A 72 3.84 -11.98 18.77
C ASN A 72 3.33 -10.78 17.94
N GLY A 73 2.97 -10.99 16.68
CA GLY A 73 2.40 -9.96 15.82
C GLY A 73 3.39 -8.88 15.36
N LEU A 74 4.70 -9.10 15.47
CA LEU A 74 5.73 -8.17 15.01
C LEU A 74 5.75 -8.11 13.48
N PRO A 75 5.52 -6.94 12.86
CA PRO A 75 5.64 -6.77 11.42
C PRO A 75 7.11 -6.64 11.00
N LEU A 76 7.52 -7.42 10.01
CA LEU A 76 8.90 -7.45 9.49
C LEU A 76 9.01 -6.55 8.27
N TYR A 77 8.97 -5.23 8.48
CA TYR A 77 9.05 -4.24 7.41
C TYR A 77 10.49 -3.87 7.02
N VAL A 78 11.46 -4.27 7.84
CA VAL A 78 12.91 -4.11 7.65
C VAL A 78 13.65 -5.28 8.31
N ASP A 79 14.92 -5.43 7.96
CA ASP A 79 15.86 -6.19 8.77
C ASP A 79 16.27 -5.34 9.98
N PHE A 80 15.81 -5.72 11.18
CA PHE A 80 16.15 -5.04 12.42
C PHE A 80 17.58 -5.37 12.86
N SER A 81 18.30 -4.37 13.35
CA SER A 81 19.60 -4.52 14.01
C SER A 81 19.48 -5.16 15.39
N GLU A 82 20.59 -5.68 15.94
CA GLU A 82 20.62 -6.28 17.28
C GLU A 82 20.10 -5.28 18.36
N ASP A 83 20.55 -4.02 18.31
CA ASP A 83 20.10 -2.96 19.22
C ASP A 83 18.58 -2.69 19.11
N GLU A 84 18.02 -2.75 17.90
CA GLU A 84 16.58 -2.59 17.69
C GLU A 84 15.80 -3.80 18.20
N LEU A 85 16.34 -5.02 18.07
CA LEU A 85 15.73 -6.23 18.61
C LEU A 85 15.66 -6.19 20.13
N GLU A 86 16.71 -5.71 20.81
CA GLU A 86 16.68 -5.52 22.27
C GLU A 86 15.59 -4.52 22.68
N LYS A 87 15.46 -3.39 21.95
CA LYS A 87 14.38 -2.41 22.18
C LYS A 87 13.00 -3.04 21.94
N LEU A 88 12.83 -3.79 20.86
CA LEU A 88 11.58 -4.47 20.53
C LEU A 88 11.20 -5.48 21.61
N GLU A 89 12.13 -6.28 22.11
CA GLU A 89 11.86 -7.24 23.18
C GLU A 89 11.34 -6.59 24.46
N VAL A 90 11.80 -5.37 24.77
CA VAL A 90 11.29 -4.57 25.89
C VAL A 90 9.92 -3.99 25.55
N PHE A 91 9.80 -3.30 24.41
CA PHE A 91 8.57 -2.66 23.97
C PHE A 91 7.41 -3.64 23.88
N MET A 92 7.66 -4.85 23.36
CA MET A 92 6.65 -5.88 23.16
C MET A 92 5.99 -6.40 24.44
N LYS A 93 6.62 -6.16 25.60
CA LYS A 93 6.10 -6.51 26.92
C LYS A 93 5.24 -5.39 27.53
N THR A 94 5.10 -4.24 26.86
CA THR A 94 4.34 -3.09 27.35
C THR A 94 2.88 -3.13 26.92
N ASP A 95 2.03 -2.46 27.69
CA ASP A 95 0.62 -2.25 27.31
C ASP A 95 0.47 -1.48 25.99
N ALA A 96 1.45 -0.61 25.66
CA ALA A 96 1.47 0.11 24.40
C ALA A 96 1.57 -0.83 23.21
N TYR A 97 2.44 -1.84 23.27
CA TYR A 97 2.53 -2.85 22.21
C TYR A 97 1.28 -3.72 22.15
N GLN A 98 0.74 -4.14 23.30
CA GLN A 98 -0.49 -4.93 23.33
C GLN A 98 -1.68 -4.16 22.73
N ALA A 99 -1.75 -2.84 22.93
CA ALA A 99 -2.79 -2.01 22.33
C ALA A 99 -2.72 -1.97 20.79
N ILE A 100 -1.52 -2.01 20.20
CA ILE A 100 -1.37 -2.00 18.74
C ILE A 100 -1.55 -3.39 18.10
N GLN A 101 -1.71 -4.46 18.90
CA GLN A 101 -2.04 -5.79 18.37
C GLN A 101 -3.43 -5.85 17.73
N ALA A 102 -4.33 -4.92 18.08
CA ALA A 102 -5.65 -4.82 17.48
C ALA A 102 -5.66 -4.06 16.14
N VAL A 103 -4.61 -3.31 15.82
CA VAL A 103 -4.56 -2.57 14.54
C VAL A 103 -4.03 -3.46 13.41
N PRO A 104 -4.47 -3.21 12.16
CA PRO A 104 -3.98 -3.93 10.99
C PRO A 104 -2.45 -3.88 10.80
N PRO A 105 -1.84 -4.88 10.12
CA PRO A 105 -0.39 -5.05 10.03
C PRO A 105 0.44 -3.83 9.59
N TRP A 106 0.07 -3.09 8.54
CA TRP A 106 0.82 -1.93 8.06
C TRP A 106 0.69 -0.74 9.00
N GLN A 107 -0.50 -0.50 9.56
CA GLN A 107 -0.68 0.47 10.64
C GLN A 107 0.16 0.12 11.86
N ARG A 108 0.24 -1.17 12.22
CA ARG A 108 1.11 -1.66 13.29
C ARG A 108 2.58 -1.45 12.96
N ALA A 109 2.98 -1.71 11.72
CA ALA A 109 4.35 -1.52 11.27
C ALA A 109 4.79 -0.07 11.45
N TYR A 110 3.96 0.90 11.07
CA TYR A 110 4.25 2.32 11.31
C TYR A 110 4.41 2.63 12.80
N ARG A 111 3.53 2.10 13.67
CA ARG A 111 3.61 2.31 15.12
C ARG A 111 4.86 1.68 15.74
N VAL A 112 5.30 0.53 15.23
CA VAL A 112 6.60 -0.07 15.59
C VAL A 112 7.75 0.80 15.08
N ALA A 113 7.65 1.33 13.86
CA ALA A 113 8.64 2.23 13.30
C ALA A 113 8.78 3.52 14.14
N ALA A 114 7.69 4.03 14.70
CA ALA A 114 7.71 5.19 15.59
C ALA A 114 8.47 4.90 16.88
N GLU A 115 8.28 3.72 17.49
CA GLU A 115 9.03 3.29 18.68
C GLU A 115 10.54 3.16 18.42
N LEU A 116 10.91 2.78 17.19
CA LEU A 116 12.30 2.60 16.78
C LEU A 116 12.93 3.85 16.14
N ASP A 117 12.26 5.01 16.19
CA ASP A 117 12.71 6.25 15.55
C ASP A 117 12.94 6.12 14.02
N HIS A 118 12.20 5.24 13.35
CA HIS A 118 12.23 5.07 11.88
C HIS A 118 11.29 6.03 11.15
N THR A 119 10.45 6.77 11.87
CA THR A 119 9.56 7.81 11.34
C THR A 119 10.32 9.10 10.98
N GLY A 120 9.64 10.05 10.33
CA GLY A 120 10.27 11.27 9.80
C GLY A 120 11.22 10.95 8.62
N SER A 121 10.96 9.87 7.90
CA SER A 121 11.82 9.32 6.86
C SER A 121 10.98 8.80 5.68
N ASN A 122 11.63 8.45 4.56
CA ASN A 122 10.93 7.79 3.43
C ASN A 122 10.22 6.53 3.87
N ARG A 123 10.75 5.86 4.90
CA ARG A 123 10.19 4.64 5.42
C ARG A 123 8.89 4.90 6.16
N GLY A 124 8.85 5.89 7.05
CA GLY A 124 7.64 6.28 7.76
C GLY A 124 6.49 6.59 6.80
N PHE A 125 6.74 7.46 5.82
CA PHE A 125 5.78 7.76 4.76
C PHE A 125 5.35 6.51 3.99
N PHE A 126 6.30 5.68 3.56
CA PHE A 126 6.00 4.46 2.80
C PHE A 126 5.13 3.48 3.58
N LEU A 127 5.36 3.27 4.88
CA LEU A 127 4.53 2.38 5.69
C LEU A 127 3.07 2.84 5.74
N LEU A 128 2.83 4.15 5.82
CA LEU A 128 1.48 4.71 5.80
C LEU A 128 0.85 4.66 4.41
N LEU A 129 1.63 4.79 3.34
CA LEU A 129 1.14 4.51 1.98
C LEU A 129 0.68 3.05 1.84
N GLN A 130 1.43 2.11 2.42
CA GLN A 130 1.04 0.70 2.40
C GLN A 130 -0.25 0.44 3.18
N ALA A 131 -0.43 1.11 4.32
CA ALA A 131 -1.69 1.08 5.06
C ALA A 131 -2.85 1.65 4.23
N LEU A 132 -2.66 2.80 3.55
CA LEU A 132 -3.64 3.36 2.63
C LEU A 132 -4.00 2.40 1.49
N TRP A 133 -3.05 1.61 1.02
CA TRP A 133 -3.23 0.71 -0.12
C TRP A 133 -3.91 -0.60 0.23
N TYR A 134 -3.51 -1.23 1.33
CA TYR A 134 -3.90 -2.60 1.65
C TYR A 134 -4.85 -2.69 2.85
N GLU A 135 -5.06 -1.59 3.56
CA GLU A 135 -5.88 -1.51 4.76
C GLU A 135 -6.82 -0.31 4.72
N SER A 136 -7.11 0.22 3.52
CA SER A 136 -7.84 1.47 3.27
C SER A 136 -9.11 1.63 4.12
N ASP A 137 -9.96 0.60 4.18
CA ASP A 137 -11.23 0.63 4.92
C ASP A 137 -11.08 0.92 6.42
N THR A 138 -9.93 0.53 6.99
CA THR A 138 -9.58 0.78 8.39
C THR A 138 -8.70 2.02 8.53
N PHE A 139 -7.73 2.20 7.65
CA PHE A 139 -6.77 3.30 7.71
C PHE A 139 -7.43 4.66 7.50
N LEU A 140 -8.40 4.77 6.59
CA LEU A 140 -9.16 6.01 6.37
C LEU A 140 -10.05 6.40 7.57
N LYS A 141 -10.23 5.50 8.55
CA LYS A 141 -10.92 5.76 9.83
C LYS A 141 -9.94 5.98 10.98
N ASP A 142 -8.64 5.71 10.79
CA ASP A 142 -7.60 5.94 11.79
C ASP A 142 -7.17 7.41 11.75
N ALA A 143 -7.82 8.22 12.59
CA ALA A 143 -7.53 9.65 12.68
C ALA A 143 -6.05 9.94 12.96
N ALA A 144 -5.43 9.15 13.84
CA ALA A 144 -4.02 9.32 14.19
C ALA A 144 -3.09 8.87 13.05
N GLY A 145 -3.44 7.78 12.36
CA GLY A 145 -2.75 7.33 11.15
C GLY A 145 -2.77 8.36 10.01
N LEU A 146 -3.90 9.06 9.84
CA LEU A 146 -4.02 10.14 8.85
C LEU A 146 -3.20 11.38 9.23
N ASP A 147 -3.24 11.80 10.50
CA ASP A 147 -2.40 12.92 10.97
C ASP A 147 -0.90 12.59 10.84
N ALA A 148 -0.53 11.32 11.07
CA ALA A 148 0.82 10.82 10.81
C ALA A 148 1.17 10.84 9.32
N LEU A 149 0.24 10.46 8.43
CA LEU A 149 0.46 10.48 6.98
C LEU A 149 0.76 11.90 6.49
N GLU A 150 0.01 12.88 6.97
CA GLU A 150 0.26 14.28 6.65
C GLU A 150 1.63 14.74 7.16
N THR A 151 1.99 14.38 8.39
CA THR A 151 3.29 14.74 8.99
C THR A 151 4.47 14.14 8.20
N GLU A 152 4.38 12.86 7.87
CA GLU A 152 5.39 12.18 7.05
C GLU A 152 5.45 12.77 5.64
N ALA A 153 4.31 13.11 5.05
CA ALA A 153 4.25 13.76 3.74
C ALA A 153 4.88 15.15 3.73
N GLU A 154 4.74 15.95 4.80
CA GLU A 154 5.49 17.21 4.92
C GLU A 154 6.99 16.96 4.91
N GLY A 155 7.45 15.94 5.64
CA GLY A 155 8.83 15.46 5.61
C GLY A 155 9.28 15.08 4.19
N GLU A 156 8.47 14.32 3.45
CA GLU A 156 8.73 14.00 2.04
C GLU A 156 8.86 15.25 1.17
N VAL A 157 7.88 16.17 1.25
CA VAL A 157 7.86 17.35 0.40
C VAL A 157 9.04 18.28 0.71
N ALA A 158 9.51 18.31 1.96
CA ALA A 158 10.70 19.07 2.32
C ALA A 158 11.97 18.52 1.66
N ARG A 159 12.13 17.19 1.58
CA ARG A 159 13.42 16.56 1.24
C ARG A 159 13.51 15.92 -0.14
N ALA A 160 12.39 15.56 -0.77
CA ALA A 160 12.37 14.77 -2.00
C ALA A 160 12.59 15.62 -3.27
N GLY A 161 12.83 14.96 -4.41
CA GLY A 161 12.88 15.61 -5.73
C GLY A 161 11.50 16.06 -6.21
N ALA A 162 11.46 17.02 -7.17
CA ALA A 162 10.22 17.66 -7.63
C ALA A 162 9.09 16.68 -7.97
N ARG A 163 9.42 15.61 -8.71
CA ARG A 163 8.51 14.52 -9.02
C ARG A 163 7.86 13.92 -7.77
N GLN A 164 8.67 13.47 -6.81
CA GLN A 164 8.18 12.82 -5.59
C GLN A 164 7.31 13.76 -4.76
N LYS A 165 7.65 15.06 -4.69
CA LYS A 165 6.82 16.06 -3.99
C LYS A 165 5.41 16.10 -4.58
N ALA A 166 5.30 16.15 -5.91
CA ALA A 166 4.02 16.22 -6.60
C ALA A 166 3.16 14.97 -6.35
N TYR A 167 3.75 13.77 -6.41
CA TYR A 167 3.03 12.53 -6.09
C TYR A 167 2.60 12.47 -4.62
N ALA A 168 3.48 12.81 -3.68
CA ALA A 168 3.15 12.78 -2.26
C ALA A 168 1.95 13.69 -1.96
N ALA A 169 1.97 14.94 -2.45
CA ALA A 169 0.87 15.88 -2.25
C ALA A 169 -0.45 15.40 -2.88
N ALA A 170 -0.39 14.85 -4.11
CA ALA A 170 -1.57 14.31 -4.78
C ALA A 170 -2.21 13.14 -4.00
N ILE A 171 -1.39 12.19 -3.53
CA ILE A 171 -1.85 11.03 -2.76
C ILE A 171 -2.49 11.45 -1.44
N VAL A 172 -1.85 12.37 -0.72
CA VAL A 172 -2.34 12.84 0.59
C VAL A 172 -3.65 13.61 0.42
N SER A 173 -3.76 14.45 -0.61
CA SER A 173 -5.02 15.15 -0.92
C SER A 173 -6.17 14.17 -1.13
N TYR A 174 -5.94 13.09 -1.89
CA TYR A 174 -6.93 12.04 -2.11
C TYR A 174 -7.30 11.31 -0.82
N ALA A 175 -6.30 10.88 -0.04
CA ALA A 175 -6.52 10.15 1.20
C ALA A 175 -7.38 10.97 2.19
N LEU A 176 -7.13 12.28 2.28
CA LEU A 176 -7.88 13.17 3.14
C LEU A 176 -9.32 13.41 2.64
N PHE A 177 -9.54 13.55 1.33
CA PHE A 177 -10.91 13.57 0.79
C PHE A 177 -11.63 12.23 1.09
N ALA A 178 -10.96 11.10 0.88
CA ALA A 178 -11.52 9.77 1.13
C ALA A 178 -11.85 9.51 2.61
N ALA A 179 -11.16 10.20 3.51
CA ALA A 179 -11.37 10.15 4.95
C ALA A 179 -12.34 11.23 5.49
N ASP A 180 -13.06 11.94 4.61
CA ASP A 180 -13.98 13.03 4.99
C ASP A 180 -13.30 14.16 5.78
N ARG A 181 -12.09 14.56 5.33
CA ARG A 181 -11.31 15.68 5.88
C ARG A 181 -11.10 16.81 4.85
N PRO A 182 -12.19 17.43 4.34
CA PRO A 182 -12.14 18.28 3.15
C PRO A 182 -11.28 19.53 3.29
N GLU A 183 -11.22 20.15 4.48
CA GLU A 183 -10.42 21.37 4.71
C GLU A 183 -8.93 21.09 4.53
N LYS A 184 -8.42 20.04 5.19
CA LYS A 184 -7.02 19.62 5.04
C LYS A 184 -6.76 19.08 3.62
N ALA A 185 -7.69 18.32 3.06
CA ALA A 185 -7.59 17.78 1.71
C ALA A 185 -7.44 18.88 0.66
N GLN A 186 -8.19 19.98 0.79
CA GLN A 186 -8.14 21.11 -0.13
C GLN A 186 -6.78 21.80 -0.12
N VAL A 187 -6.16 21.97 1.06
CA VAL A 187 -4.79 22.53 1.17
C VAL A 187 -3.78 21.66 0.43
N TRP A 188 -3.82 20.34 0.65
CA TRP A 188 -2.94 19.41 -0.06
C TRP A 188 -3.23 19.34 -1.56
N PHE A 189 -4.50 19.46 -1.97
CA PHE A 189 -4.90 19.45 -3.36
C PHE A 189 -4.34 20.67 -4.12
N GLU A 190 -4.48 21.87 -3.56
CA GLU A 190 -3.92 23.10 -4.13
C GLU A 190 -2.40 23.01 -4.26
N ARG A 191 -1.73 22.55 -3.20
CA ARG A 191 -0.28 22.30 -3.23
C ARG A 191 0.11 21.26 -4.29
N ALA A 192 -0.68 20.20 -4.45
CA ALA A 192 -0.43 19.19 -5.49
C ALA A 192 -0.54 19.80 -6.89
N VAL A 193 -1.55 20.64 -7.15
CA VAL A 193 -1.69 21.37 -8.43
C VAL A 193 -0.45 22.23 -8.69
N GLU A 194 -0.01 23.03 -7.72
CA GLU A 194 1.18 23.88 -7.86
C GLU A 194 2.45 23.06 -8.14
N LEU A 195 2.66 21.98 -7.38
CA LEU A 195 3.83 21.11 -7.54
C LEU A 195 3.82 20.41 -8.90
N VAL A 196 2.66 20.02 -9.41
CA VAL A 196 2.49 19.40 -10.73
C VAL A 196 2.76 20.41 -11.85
N ASP A 197 2.26 21.65 -11.72
CA ASP A 197 2.51 22.71 -12.70
C ASP A 197 3.98 23.14 -12.73
N ALA A 198 4.69 23.04 -11.60
CA ALA A 198 6.11 23.31 -11.49
C ALA A 198 7.02 22.19 -12.04
N LEU A 199 6.47 21.05 -12.48
CA LEU A 199 7.27 19.98 -13.08
C LEU A 199 7.87 20.43 -14.42
N GLY A 200 9.19 20.24 -14.53
CA GLY A 200 9.98 20.54 -15.73
C GLY A 200 9.62 19.69 -16.94
N GLU A 201 10.20 20.04 -18.10
CA GLU A 201 9.99 19.33 -19.37
C GLU A 201 10.44 17.85 -19.29
N ASP A 202 11.45 17.56 -18.49
CA ASP A 202 11.93 16.20 -18.20
C ASP A 202 10.92 15.31 -17.45
N HIS A 203 9.85 15.92 -16.91
CA HIS A 203 8.77 15.26 -16.19
C HIS A 203 7.41 15.42 -16.89
N GLU A 204 7.38 15.68 -18.20
CA GLU A 204 6.13 15.90 -18.95
C GLU A 204 5.12 14.76 -18.80
N ALA A 205 5.57 13.50 -18.83
CA ALA A 205 4.69 12.34 -18.65
C ALA A 205 4.07 12.29 -17.25
N ASP A 206 4.86 12.55 -16.21
CA ASP A 206 4.36 12.62 -14.83
C ASP A 206 3.39 13.79 -14.65
N ARG A 207 3.69 14.95 -15.26
CA ARG A 207 2.83 16.13 -15.23
C ARG A 207 1.48 15.86 -15.87
N THR A 208 1.46 15.26 -17.06
CA THR A 208 0.22 14.90 -17.76
C THR A 208 -0.59 13.89 -16.96
N TYR A 209 0.06 12.85 -16.43
CA TYR A 209 -0.59 11.84 -15.61
C TYR A 209 -1.21 12.44 -14.34
N LEU A 210 -0.45 13.25 -13.60
CA LEU A 210 -0.92 13.85 -12.35
C LEU A 210 -2.01 14.91 -12.58
N LYS A 211 -2.00 15.64 -13.71
CA LYS A 211 -3.11 16.52 -14.08
C LYS A 211 -4.41 15.76 -14.29
N ALA A 212 -4.36 14.65 -15.03
CA ALA A 212 -5.53 13.79 -15.21
C ALA A 212 -6.01 13.20 -13.87
N TYR A 213 -5.08 12.79 -13.01
CA TYR A 213 -5.41 12.28 -11.68
C TYR A 213 -6.10 13.33 -10.81
N LEU A 214 -5.52 14.53 -10.71
CA LEU A 214 -6.08 15.64 -9.92
C LEU A 214 -7.45 16.08 -10.47
N ALA A 215 -7.67 16.02 -11.79
CA ALA A 215 -9.00 16.24 -12.36
C ALA A 215 -9.99 15.17 -11.88
N ARG A 216 -9.60 13.89 -11.82
CA ARG A 216 -10.44 12.82 -11.28
C ARG A 216 -10.73 13.02 -9.78
N VAL A 217 -9.72 13.37 -8.98
CA VAL A 217 -9.89 13.70 -7.55
C VAL A 217 -10.85 14.88 -7.37
N SER A 218 -10.75 15.92 -8.19
CA SER A 218 -11.63 17.09 -8.17
C SER A 218 -13.10 16.73 -8.42
N THR A 219 -13.37 15.77 -9.30
CA THR A 219 -14.73 15.23 -9.52
C THR A 219 -15.18 14.40 -8.30
N CYS A 220 -14.31 13.53 -7.80
CA CYS A 220 -14.61 12.61 -6.70
C CYS A 220 -14.86 13.31 -5.36
N ARG A 221 -14.24 14.48 -5.10
CA ARG A 221 -14.36 15.16 -3.79
C ARG A 221 -15.79 15.54 -3.40
N SER A 222 -16.73 15.56 -4.36
CA SER A 222 -18.14 15.80 -4.10
C SER A 222 -18.87 14.58 -3.50
N ASP A 223 -18.42 13.37 -3.84
CA ASP A 223 -18.93 12.10 -3.32
C ASP A 223 -17.88 10.99 -3.49
N MET A 224 -17.13 10.73 -2.43
CA MET A 224 -16.11 9.68 -2.40
C MET A 224 -16.68 8.26 -2.33
N SER A 225 -18.00 8.11 -2.14
CA SER A 225 -18.65 6.80 -2.04
C SER A 225 -18.86 6.13 -3.41
N VAL A 226 -18.82 6.93 -4.48
CA VAL A 226 -18.90 6.48 -5.88
C VAL A 226 -17.82 5.45 -6.15
N GLU A 227 -18.20 4.33 -6.80
CA GLU A 227 -17.31 3.18 -7.02
C GLU A 227 -15.97 3.58 -7.67
N SER A 228 -16.00 4.44 -8.70
CA SER A 228 -14.81 4.93 -9.40
C SER A 228 -13.92 5.87 -8.58
N CYS A 229 -14.35 6.28 -7.39
CA CYS A 229 -13.63 7.17 -6.49
C CYS A 229 -13.04 6.44 -5.28
N ARG A 230 -13.41 5.16 -5.09
CA ARG A 230 -12.93 4.34 -3.97
C ARG A 230 -11.43 4.02 -4.09
N PRO A 231 -10.74 3.77 -2.97
CA PRO A 231 -9.28 3.55 -2.95
C PRO A 231 -8.78 2.53 -3.98
N ASN A 232 -9.51 1.42 -4.15
CA ASN A 232 -9.14 0.33 -5.04
C ASN A 232 -9.66 0.48 -6.49
N ALA A 233 -10.38 1.55 -6.81
CA ALA A 233 -10.83 1.81 -8.17
C ALA A 233 -9.63 2.04 -9.10
N GLY A 234 -9.62 1.42 -10.28
CA GLY A 234 -8.58 1.64 -11.27
C GLY A 234 -8.53 3.09 -11.75
N PHE A 235 -7.33 3.62 -11.93
CA PHE A 235 -7.10 4.93 -12.53
C PHE A 235 -6.20 4.78 -13.75
N GLU A 236 -6.76 5.13 -14.89
CA GLU A 236 -6.05 5.28 -16.17
C GLU A 236 -6.37 6.69 -16.69
N PRO A 237 -5.36 7.50 -17.06
CA PRO A 237 -5.60 8.75 -17.74
C PRO A 237 -6.23 8.46 -19.11
N GLU A 238 -7.32 9.16 -19.42
CA GLU A 238 -8.01 9.11 -20.72
C GLU A 238 -7.16 9.70 -21.86
#